data_AF-A0A6I4UUJ3-F1
#
_entry.id   AF-A0A6I4UUJ3-F1
#
_cell.length_a   1.000
_cell.length_b   1.000
_cell.length_c   1.000
_cell.angle_alpha   90.00
_cell.angle_beta   90.00
_cell.angle_gamma   90.00
#
_symmetry.space_group_name_H-M   'P 1'
#
loop_
_entity.id
_entity.type
_entity.pdbx_description
1 polymer ?
#
loop_
_entity_poly.entity_id
_entity_poly.type
_entity_poly.pdbx_seq_one_letter_code
_entity_poly.pdbx_strand_id
1 'polypeptide(L)'
;MAPLLLALLSLPLHASPSKPSDVDSVARAYIELALGAYLLNGGDGDVATPRQEELARAKAAKRSAAQIAQEAAALVEALDALPAPPDRLTQMRHRSLRARLVSLEHGQRPADANTSDVADDVRLRFGFTADFPALSDYDAALARLDAAMPGPGTLPERIAALRATAAVTPERIEPVFRAAVAECRRRTAPHLDLAEESVDIRFVPDDLTPAQAEYVGGGKSIVSISTVIPTDVDRLLQHACHEVYPGHHAHMLALDRELYRLRGWPEYGAAMAADPVIPAAEAIAEYGVGLAFPVDERIAFQRDVLYPLAGLTMRNEEQWRAYLSARPEVLGATATVARDFLSGAIDEETAVTLLMRYRLQSREAARQTAKMIGAFGSYLIASDFGWFAVDRALRDKPREEQWRLLKQLQREPALLEDVVALGAGTPD
;
A
#
# COMPACT_ATOMS: atom_id res chain seq x y z
N MET A 1 55.14 -4.99 49.24
CA MET A 1 55.16 -6.07 48.23
C MET A 1 53.84 -6.82 48.36
N ALA A 2 52.85 -6.42 47.56
CA ALA A 2 51.50 -6.99 47.56
C ALA A 2 51.35 -7.93 46.35
N PRO A 3 50.59 -9.04 46.47
CA PRO A 3 50.60 -10.11 45.48
C PRO A 3 49.79 -9.73 44.23
N LEU A 4 50.30 -10.18 43.09
CA LEU A 4 49.69 -10.12 41.76
C LEU A 4 48.44 -11.03 41.75
N LEU A 5 47.24 -10.48 41.56
CA LEU A 5 46.04 -11.25 41.22
C LEU A 5 45.93 -11.32 39.68
N LEU A 6 46.06 -12.52 39.13
CA LEU A 6 45.79 -12.82 37.73
C LEU A 6 44.26 -12.77 37.52
N ALA A 7 43.75 -11.69 36.93
CA ALA A 7 42.37 -11.64 36.46
C ALA A 7 42.27 -12.40 35.12
N LEU A 8 41.71 -13.62 35.17
CA LEU A 8 41.26 -14.33 33.98
C LEU A 8 40.09 -13.55 33.36
N LEU A 9 40.37 -12.82 32.28
CA LEU A 9 39.35 -12.29 31.38
C LEU A 9 38.63 -13.46 30.69
N SER A 10 37.51 -13.87 31.27
CA SER A 10 36.51 -14.68 30.57
C SER A 10 35.86 -13.81 29.50
N LEU A 11 36.37 -13.91 28.27
CA LEU A 11 35.67 -13.45 27.07
C LEU A 11 34.32 -14.18 27.00
N PRO A 12 33.18 -13.48 26.86
CA PRO A 12 31.91 -14.15 26.61
C PRO A 12 32.01 -14.82 25.24
N LEU A 13 31.96 -16.16 25.21
CA LEU A 13 31.67 -16.91 24.00
C LEU A 13 30.31 -16.40 23.50
N HIS A 14 30.32 -15.54 22.47
CA HIS A 14 29.15 -15.33 21.65
C HIS A 14 28.94 -16.65 20.90
N ALA A 15 27.98 -17.46 21.35
CA ALA A 15 27.50 -18.57 20.54
C ALA A 15 27.14 -17.99 19.18
N SER A 16 27.81 -18.45 18.12
CA SER A 16 27.38 -18.13 16.76
C SER A 16 25.92 -18.55 16.64
N PRO A 17 25.01 -17.66 16.17
CA PRO A 17 23.62 -18.04 15.99
C PRO A 17 23.58 -19.32 15.15
N SER A 18 22.85 -20.33 15.63
CA SER A 18 22.64 -21.58 14.90
C SER A 18 22.09 -21.24 13.51
N LYS A 19 22.63 -21.89 12.46
CA LYS A 19 22.11 -21.71 11.10
C LYS A 19 20.58 -21.95 11.10
N PRO A 20 19.79 -21.12 10.41
CA PRO A 20 18.35 -21.35 10.25
C PRO A 20 18.11 -22.76 9.70
N SER A 21 17.17 -23.48 10.30
CA SER A 21 16.86 -24.88 9.97
C SER A 21 15.44 -25.05 9.43
N ASP A 22 14.63 -23.99 9.47
CA ASP A 22 13.22 -23.97 9.08
C ASP A 22 12.77 -22.54 8.70
N VAL A 23 11.57 -22.41 8.15
CA VAL A 23 11.02 -21.10 7.72
C VAL A 23 10.87 -20.13 8.90
N ASP A 24 10.52 -20.63 10.08
CA ASP A 24 10.31 -19.78 11.27
C ASP A 24 11.62 -19.14 11.76
N SER A 25 12.72 -19.88 11.73
CA SER A 25 14.05 -19.38 12.09
C SER A 25 14.56 -18.35 11.07
N VAL A 26 14.29 -18.55 9.78
CA VAL A 26 14.55 -17.54 8.75
C VAL A 26 13.70 -16.29 9.00
N ALA A 27 12.41 -16.44 9.28
CA ALA A 27 11.49 -15.32 9.51
C ALA A 27 11.86 -14.48 10.74
N ARG A 28 12.28 -15.12 11.84
CA ARG A 28 12.81 -14.41 13.02
C ARG A 28 14.06 -13.61 12.70
N ALA A 29 14.99 -14.20 11.95
CA ALA A 29 16.21 -13.51 11.53
C ALA A 29 15.89 -12.34 10.59
N TYR A 30 14.97 -12.53 9.63
CA TYR A 30 14.48 -11.47 8.74
C TYR A 30 13.97 -10.26 9.53
N ILE A 31 13.11 -10.46 10.53
CA ILE A 31 12.56 -9.34 11.31
C ILE A 31 13.66 -8.53 12.01
N GLU A 32 14.66 -9.19 12.59
CA GLU A 32 15.76 -8.46 13.23
C GLU A 32 16.58 -7.64 12.22
N LEU A 33 16.78 -8.17 11.01
CA LEU A 33 17.43 -7.43 9.92
C LEU A 33 16.58 -6.26 9.43
N ALA A 34 15.27 -6.47 9.26
CA ALA A 34 14.32 -5.46 8.83
C ALA A 34 14.25 -4.29 9.84
N LEU A 35 14.17 -4.60 11.14
CA LEU A 35 14.21 -3.59 12.20
C LEU A 35 15.57 -2.88 12.27
N GLY A 36 16.67 -3.58 11.96
CA GLY A 36 17.98 -2.96 11.79
C GLY A 36 17.99 -1.92 10.67
N ALA A 37 17.42 -2.26 9.51
CA ALA A 37 17.29 -1.34 8.38
C ALA A 37 16.36 -0.16 8.68
N TYR A 38 15.26 -0.39 9.41
CA TYR A 38 14.37 0.66 9.89
C TYR A 38 15.13 1.70 10.73
N LEU A 39 15.96 1.25 11.69
CA LEU A 39 16.78 2.12 12.53
C LEU A 39 17.83 2.91 11.73
N LEU A 40 18.44 2.31 10.70
CA LEU A 40 19.40 3.01 9.84
C LEU A 40 18.75 4.13 9.01
N ASN A 41 17.48 3.96 8.64
CA ASN A 41 16.72 4.91 7.82
C ASN A 41 16.01 6.00 8.65
N GLY A 42 16.50 6.27 9.87
CA GLY A 42 15.96 7.33 10.71
C GLY A 42 14.71 6.97 11.49
N GLY A 43 14.34 5.68 11.55
CA GLY A 43 13.29 5.19 12.45
C GLY A 43 13.59 5.57 13.90
N ASP A 44 12.61 6.17 14.57
CA ASP A 44 12.74 6.72 15.92
C ASP A 44 12.70 5.65 17.05
N GLY A 45 12.32 4.43 16.69
CA GLY A 45 12.21 3.29 17.61
C GLY A 45 10.82 3.09 18.21
N ASP A 46 9.80 3.85 17.78
CA ASP A 46 8.41 3.60 18.18
C ASP A 46 7.76 2.58 17.22
N VAL A 47 8.23 1.34 17.30
CA VAL A 47 7.49 0.23 16.68
C VAL A 47 6.39 -0.16 17.66
N ALA A 48 5.15 -0.14 17.16
CA ALA A 48 3.99 -0.88 17.67
C ALA A 48 4.37 -1.98 18.68
N THR A 49 3.72 -1.99 19.84
CA THR A 49 4.22 -2.64 21.07
C THR A 49 4.41 -4.17 21.09
N PRO A 50 4.25 -5.02 20.04
CA PRO A 50 4.72 -6.41 20.12
C PRO A 50 6.23 -6.63 19.89
N ARG A 51 7.02 -5.61 19.48
CA ARG A 51 8.37 -5.81 18.90
C ARG A 51 9.53 -5.15 19.62
N GLN A 52 9.31 -4.70 20.85
CA GLN A 52 10.33 -3.97 21.60
C GLN A 52 11.57 -4.82 21.91
N GLU A 53 11.41 -6.14 22.08
CA GLU A 53 12.55 -7.04 22.29
C GLU A 53 13.38 -7.25 21.02
N GLU A 54 12.75 -7.52 19.87
CA GLU A 54 13.41 -7.61 18.57
C GLU A 54 14.11 -6.29 18.22
N LEU A 55 13.44 -5.17 18.46
CA LEU A 55 14.00 -3.83 18.22
C LEU A 55 15.22 -3.58 19.11
N ALA A 56 15.16 -3.97 20.39
CA ALA A 56 16.31 -3.88 21.30
C ALA A 56 17.48 -4.74 20.81
N ARG A 57 17.23 -5.96 20.31
CA ARG A 57 18.25 -6.82 19.70
C ARG A 57 18.84 -6.21 18.44
N ALA A 58 18.01 -5.68 17.54
CA ALA A 58 18.46 -5.00 16.32
C ALA A 58 19.34 -3.78 16.66
N LYS A 59 18.92 -2.97 17.64
CA LYS A 59 19.67 -1.81 18.14
C LYS A 59 21.00 -2.21 18.79
N ALA A 60 21.03 -3.30 19.55
CA ALA A 60 22.25 -3.81 20.17
C ALA A 60 23.23 -4.37 19.14
N ALA A 61 22.74 -5.02 18.08
CA ALA A 61 23.55 -5.61 17.03
C ALA A 61 24.32 -4.56 16.19
N LYS A 62 23.76 -3.34 16.04
CA LYS A 62 24.40 -2.22 15.32
C LYS A 62 24.92 -2.61 13.92
N ARG A 63 24.15 -3.41 13.19
CA ARG A 63 24.50 -3.85 11.84
C ARG A 63 24.59 -2.65 10.91
N SER A 64 25.61 -2.63 10.05
CA SER A 64 25.67 -1.72 8.91
C SER A 64 24.76 -2.18 7.78
N ALA A 65 24.42 -1.29 6.84
CA ALA A 65 23.65 -1.64 5.65
C ALA A 65 24.28 -2.81 4.87
N ALA A 66 25.62 -2.82 4.72
CA ALA A 66 26.35 -3.89 4.05
C ALA A 66 26.21 -5.25 4.78
N GLN A 67 26.23 -5.24 6.11
CA GLN A 67 26.01 -6.46 6.91
C GLN A 67 24.58 -6.97 6.77
N ILE A 68 23.58 -6.07 6.80
CA ILE A 68 22.18 -6.43 6.60
C ILE A 68 21.99 -7.05 5.21
N ALA A 69 22.55 -6.45 4.16
CA ALA A 69 22.48 -6.99 2.80
C ALA A 69 23.10 -8.39 2.71
N GLN A 70 24.30 -8.57 3.27
CA GLN A 70 24.99 -9.87 3.25
C GLN A 70 24.22 -10.95 4.04
N GLU A 71 23.71 -10.62 5.23
CA GLU A 71 22.91 -11.53 6.04
C GLU A 71 21.58 -11.87 5.35
N ALA A 72 20.91 -10.89 4.71
CA ALA A 72 19.69 -11.12 3.96
C ALA A 72 19.91 -12.08 2.78
N ALA A 73 20.97 -11.88 1.99
CA ALA A 73 21.33 -12.78 0.89
C ALA A 73 21.60 -14.21 1.41
N ALA A 74 22.31 -14.36 2.54
CA ALA A 74 22.54 -15.66 3.14
C ALA A 74 21.24 -16.34 3.63
N LEU A 75 20.27 -15.56 4.09
CA LEU A 75 18.94 -16.07 4.47
C LEU A 75 18.11 -16.50 3.26
N VAL A 76 18.25 -15.84 2.09
CA VAL A 76 17.63 -16.31 0.83
C VAL A 76 18.14 -17.71 0.49
N GLU A 77 19.46 -17.90 0.47
CA GLU A 77 20.07 -19.21 0.19
C GLU A 77 19.64 -20.28 1.20
N ALA A 78 19.55 -19.92 2.49
CA ALA A 78 19.08 -20.83 3.53
C ALA A 78 17.60 -21.22 3.32
N LEU A 79 16.75 -20.27 2.95
CA LEU A 79 15.33 -20.48 2.69
C LEU A 79 15.09 -21.34 1.44
N ASP A 80 15.87 -21.12 0.38
CA ASP A 80 15.80 -21.87 -0.88
C ASP A 80 16.29 -23.32 -0.73
N ALA A 81 17.17 -23.59 0.24
CA ALA A 81 17.64 -24.93 0.56
C ALA A 81 16.65 -25.76 1.41
N LEU A 82 15.60 -25.15 1.96
CA LEU A 82 14.59 -25.88 2.75
C LEU A 82 13.71 -26.76 1.84
N PRO A 83 13.17 -27.88 2.36
CA PRO A 83 12.19 -28.67 1.63
C PRO A 83 10.97 -27.85 1.23
N ALA A 84 10.37 -28.18 0.09
CA ALA A 84 9.16 -27.53 -0.40
C ALA A 84 8.03 -27.59 0.66
N PRO A 85 7.36 -26.47 0.96
CA PRO A 85 6.28 -26.46 1.94
C PRO A 85 5.08 -27.31 1.48
N PRO A 86 4.40 -28.01 2.40
CA PRO A 86 3.44 -29.05 2.06
C PRO A 86 2.06 -28.53 1.64
N ASP A 87 1.69 -27.29 1.99
CA ASP A 87 0.37 -26.72 1.72
C ASP A 87 0.46 -25.35 1.05
N ARG A 88 -0.61 -24.94 0.37
CA ARG A 88 -0.68 -23.69 -0.39
C ARG A 88 -0.28 -22.48 0.47
N LEU A 89 -0.78 -22.38 1.70
CA LEU A 89 -0.57 -21.18 2.51
C LEU A 89 0.88 -21.10 3.00
N THR A 90 1.49 -22.23 3.37
CA THR A 90 2.92 -22.27 3.71
C THR A 90 3.82 -22.07 2.50
N GLN A 91 3.40 -22.47 1.29
CA GLN A 91 4.09 -22.12 0.04
C GLN A 91 4.03 -20.62 -0.24
N MET A 92 2.87 -19.99 -0.07
CA MET A 92 2.73 -18.52 -0.21
C MET A 92 3.60 -17.81 0.82
N ARG A 93 3.61 -18.26 2.09
CA ARG A 93 4.48 -17.73 3.13
C ARG A 93 5.96 -17.80 2.74
N HIS A 94 6.42 -18.95 2.23
CA HIS A 94 7.80 -19.15 1.80
C HIS A 94 8.18 -18.15 0.69
N ARG A 95 7.36 -18.04 -0.38
CA ARG A 95 7.58 -17.05 -1.45
C ARG A 95 7.59 -15.61 -0.94
N SER A 96 6.63 -15.28 -0.08
CA SER A 96 6.47 -13.95 0.50
C SER A 96 7.65 -13.55 1.41
N LEU A 97 8.18 -14.49 2.20
CA LEU A 97 9.39 -14.27 3.01
C LEU A 97 10.64 -14.14 2.14
N ARG A 98 10.76 -14.97 1.09
CA ARG A 98 11.87 -14.88 0.13
C ARG A 98 11.88 -13.51 -0.56
N ALA A 99 10.74 -13.04 -1.04
CA ALA A 99 10.62 -11.72 -1.66
C ALA A 99 11.00 -10.59 -0.69
N ARG A 100 10.61 -10.69 0.59
CA ARG A 100 10.96 -9.71 1.62
C ARG A 100 12.47 -9.64 1.88
N LEU A 101 13.15 -10.78 1.87
CA LEU A 101 14.60 -10.85 2.01
C LEU A 101 15.32 -10.22 0.81
N VAL A 102 14.85 -10.49 -0.41
CA VAL A 102 15.38 -9.87 -1.63
C VAL A 102 15.17 -8.36 -1.63
N SER A 103 13.98 -7.89 -1.24
CA SER A 103 13.68 -6.45 -1.12
C SER A 103 14.58 -5.78 -0.08
N LEU A 104 14.75 -6.43 1.08
CA LEU A 104 15.62 -5.93 2.14
C LEU A 104 17.08 -5.85 1.67
N GLU A 105 17.59 -6.89 1.02
CA GLU A 105 18.95 -6.88 0.45
C GLU A 105 19.12 -5.72 -0.55
N HIS A 106 18.20 -5.58 -1.49
CA HIS A 106 18.24 -4.52 -2.51
C HIS A 106 18.22 -3.13 -1.89
N GLY A 107 17.35 -2.90 -0.90
CA GLY A 107 17.20 -1.62 -0.22
C GLY A 107 18.41 -1.18 0.62
N GLN A 108 19.36 -2.08 0.89
CA GLN A 108 20.58 -1.77 1.65
C GLN A 108 21.82 -1.55 0.75
N ARG A 109 21.69 -1.71 -0.57
CA ARG A 109 22.79 -1.43 -1.50
C ARG A 109 23.03 0.09 -1.63
N PRO A 110 24.27 0.56 -1.79
CA PRO A 110 24.56 1.97 -2.01
C PRO A 110 23.84 2.52 -3.23
N ALA A 111 23.36 3.77 -3.17
CA ALA A 111 22.61 4.42 -4.25
C ALA A 111 23.39 4.46 -5.59
N ASP A 112 24.72 4.57 -5.53
CA ASP A 112 25.61 4.61 -6.69
C ASP A 112 25.69 3.27 -7.44
N ALA A 113 25.16 2.19 -6.87
CA ALA A 113 25.03 0.89 -7.54
C ALA A 113 23.82 0.82 -8.50
N ASN A 114 22.94 1.82 -8.50
CA ASN A 114 21.67 1.80 -9.23
C ASN A 114 21.56 3.00 -10.19
N THR A 115 22.11 2.83 -11.40
CA THR A 115 21.40 3.24 -12.64
C THR A 115 20.40 2.15 -13.04
N SER A 116 19.78 1.50 -12.04
CA SER A 116 18.93 0.34 -12.24
C SER A 116 17.70 0.75 -13.02
N ASP A 117 17.41 -0.01 -14.08
CA ASP A 117 16.13 -0.03 -14.75
C ASP A 117 15.00 -0.01 -13.70
N VAL A 118 14.05 0.91 -13.84
CA VAL A 118 12.88 1.03 -12.94
C VAL A 118 12.15 -0.32 -12.84
N ALA A 119 12.12 -1.09 -13.93
CA ALA A 119 11.51 -2.42 -13.94
C ALA A 119 12.26 -3.40 -13.02
N ASP A 120 13.59 -3.33 -12.95
CA ASP A 120 14.41 -4.13 -12.04
C ASP A 120 14.22 -3.70 -10.58
N ASP A 121 14.11 -2.40 -10.31
CA ASP A 121 13.81 -1.90 -8.97
C ASP A 121 12.44 -2.41 -8.48
N VAL A 122 11.41 -2.35 -9.33
CA VAL A 122 10.09 -2.92 -9.05
C VAL A 122 10.18 -4.42 -8.77
N ARG A 123 10.91 -5.17 -9.60
CA ARG A 123 11.09 -6.62 -9.44
C ARG A 123 11.77 -6.98 -8.13
N LEU A 124 12.83 -6.27 -7.75
CA LEU A 124 13.59 -6.56 -6.54
C LEU A 124 12.86 -6.13 -5.28
N ARG A 125 12.11 -5.01 -5.31
CA ARG A 125 11.34 -4.52 -4.16
C ARG A 125 10.03 -5.27 -3.93
N PHE A 126 9.33 -5.61 -5.01
CA PHE A 126 7.95 -6.10 -4.94
C PHE A 126 7.75 -7.51 -5.49
N GLY A 127 8.79 -8.14 -6.05
CA GLY A 127 8.76 -9.55 -6.42
C GLY A 127 7.97 -9.86 -7.70
N PHE A 128 7.69 -8.87 -8.56
CA PHE A 128 6.99 -9.08 -9.82
C PHE A 128 7.64 -8.33 -10.99
N THR A 129 7.47 -8.82 -12.21
CA THR A 129 7.90 -8.12 -13.43
C THR A 129 6.79 -7.21 -13.92
N ALA A 130 7.06 -5.91 -13.97
CA ALA A 130 6.12 -4.91 -14.48
C ALA A 130 6.09 -4.91 -16.01
N ASP A 131 4.92 -5.16 -16.58
CA ASP A 131 4.64 -4.92 -18.00
C ASP A 131 3.84 -3.62 -18.14
N PHE A 132 4.51 -2.53 -18.50
CA PHE A 132 3.95 -1.18 -18.46
C PHE A 132 3.11 -0.91 -19.71
N PRO A 133 1.79 -0.64 -19.57
CA PRO A 133 0.93 -0.32 -20.70
C PRO A 133 1.38 0.95 -21.42
N ALA A 134 1.06 1.08 -22.71
CA ALA A 134 1.26 2.35 -23.40
C ALA A 134 0.22 3.36 -22.90
N LEU A 135 0.59 4.64 -22.79
CA LEU A 135 -0.39 5.67 -22.39
C LEU A 135 -1.56 5.75 -23.38
N SER A 136 -1.34 5.44 -24.66
CA SER A 136 -2.39 5.37 -25.68
C SER A 136 -3.44 4.30 -25.40
N ASP A 137 -3.15 3.28 -24.58
CA ASP A 137 -4.10 2.22 -24.25
C ASP A 137 -5.32 2.77 -23.47
N TYR A 138 -5.15 3.92 -22.80
CA TYR A 138 -6.21 4.61 -22.08
C TYR A 138 -7.05 5.55 -22.95
N ASP A 139 -6.63 5.87 -24.18
CA ASP A 139 -7.27 6.90 -25.02
C ASP A 139 -8.74 6.55 -25.33
N ALA A 140 -9.07 5.27 -25.48
CA ALA A 140 -10.45 4.84 -25.72
C ALA A 140 -11.38 5.14 -24.53
N ALA A 141 -10.91 4.93 -23.30
CA ALA A 141 -11.67 5.25 -22.09
C ALA A 141 -11.82 6.77 -21.93
N LEU A 142 -10.74 7.52 -22.17
CA LEU A 142 -10.76 8.99 -22.16
C LEU A 142 -11.74 9.56 -23.19
N ALA A 143 -11.78 9.01 -24.42
CA ALA A 143 -12.70 9.46 -25.45
C ALA A 143 -14.17 9.20 -25.09
N ARG A 144 -14.48 8.05 -24.47
CA ARG A 144 -15.84 7.77 -23.97
C ARG A 144 -16.26 8.74 -22.88
N LEU A 145 -15.36 9.04 -21.94
CA LEU A 145 -15.62 10.00 -20.88
C LEU A 145 -15.76 11.43 -21.43
N ASP A 146 -14.94 11.83 -22.40
CA ASP A 146 -15.01 13.13 -23.08
C ASP A 146 -16.40 13.35 -23.68
N ALA A 147 -16.92 12.36 -24.40
CA ALA A 147 -18.26 12.38 -24.99
C ALA A 147 -19.39 12.43 -23.94
N ALA A 148 -19.21 11.76 -22.79
CA ALA A 148 -20.18 11.75 -21.69
C ALA A 148 -20.16 13.04 -20.84
N MET A 149 -19.14 13.88 -21.00
CA MET A 149 -18.94 15.11 -20.22
C MET A 149 -18.98 16.34 -21.14
N PRO A 150 -20.14 16.73 -21.71
CA PRO A 150 -20.20 17.87 -22.63
C PRO A 150 -19.92 19.20 -21.89
N GLY A 151 -19.24 20.11 -22.57
CA GLY A 151 -18.95 21.46 -22.05
C GLY A 151 -17.73 22.08 -22.73
N PRO A 152 -17.44 23.37 -22.45
CA PRO A 152 -16.26 24.04 -22.97
C PRO A 152 -14.97 23.54 -22.28
N GLY A 153 -13.83 23.67 -22.98
CA GLY A 153 -12.51 23.29 -22.46
C GLY A 153 -12.16 21.82 -22.69
N THR A 154 -10.96 21.44 -22.29
CA THR A 154 -10.43 20.07 -22.34
C THR A 154 -11.08 19.19 -21.26
N LEU A 155 -11.06 17.86 -21.45
CA LEU A 155 -11.62 16.93 -20.47
C LEU A 155 -11.07 17.12 -19.03
N PRO A 156 -9.74 17.26 -18.82
CA PRO A 156 -9.20 17.52 -17.48
C PRO A 156 -9.73 18.83 -16.85
N GLU A 157 -9.92 19.88 -17.64
CA GLU A 157 -10.49 21.15 -17.15
C GLU A 157 -11.96 20.99 -16.73
N ARG A 158 -12.75 20.23 -17.49
CA ARG A 158 -14.16 19.97 -17.15
C ARG A 158 -14.29 19.11 -15.89
N ILE A 159 -13.41 18.13 -15.70
CA ILE A 159 -13.36 17.33 -14.47
C ILE A 159 -12.88 18.17 -13.28
N ALA A 160 -11.85 19.00 -13.46
CA ALA A 160 -11.40 19.91 -12.41
C ALA A 160 -12.53 20.86 -11.98
N ALA A 161 -13.31 21.39 -12.92
CA ALA A 161 -14.48 22.22 -12.63
C ALA A 161 -15.58 21.43 -11.89
N LEU A 162 -15.89 20.20 -12.32
CA LEU A 162 -16.82 19.32 -11.62
C LEU A 162 -16.40 19.12 -10.15
N ARG A 163 -15.12 18.77 -9.94
CA ARG A 163 -14.57 18.51 -8.60
C ARG A 163 -14.53 19.74 -7.72
N ALA A 164 -14.27 20.92 -8.29
CA ALA A 164 -14.33 22.19 -7.56
C ALA A 164 -15.72 22.47 -6.97
N THR A 165 -16.82 21.97 -7.59
CA THR A 165 -18.16 22.08 -7.01
C THR A 165 -18.38 21.22 -5.75
N ALA A 166 -17.47 20.27 -5.50
CA ALA A 166 -17.46 19.37 -4.35
C ALA A 166 -16.35 19.69 -3.34
N ALA A 167 -15.65 20.82 -3.50
CA ALA A 167 -14.53 21.20 -2.65
C ALA A 167 -14.97 21.37 -1.19
N VAL A 168 -14.21 20.79 -0.27
CA VAL A 168 -14.50 20.82 1.17
C VAL A 168 -13.55 21.80 1.86
N THR A 169 -14.09 22.73 2.65
CA THR A 169 -13.27 23.66 3.43
C THR A 169 -12.61 22.95 4.61
N PRO A 170 -11.46 23.41 5.12
CA PRO A 170 -10.75 22.75 6.21
C PRO A 170 -11.62 22.43 7.43
N GLU A 171 -12.54 23.32 7.80
CA GLU A 171 -13.43 23.19 8.96
C GLU A 171 -14.49 22.09 8.78
N ARG A 172 -14.73 21.66 7.53
CA ARG A 172 -15.70 20.63 7.17
C ARG A 172 -15.06 19.28 6.83
N ILE A 173 -13.73 19.20 6.76
CA ILE A 173 -13.02 17.94 6.48
C ILE A 173 -13.37 16.87 7.51
N GLU A 174 -13.24 17.19 8.80
CA GLU A 174 -13.48 16.23 9.88
C GLU A 174 -14.89 15.62 9.89
N PRO A 175 -15.98 16.40 9.92
CA PRO A 175 -17.32 15.82 9.95
C PRO A 175 -17.63 14.99 8.69
N VAL A 176 -17.17 15.42 7.51
CA VAL A 176 -17.36 14.67 6.25
C VAL A 176 -16.58 13.35 6.30
N PHE A 177 -15.31 13.39 6.70
CA PHE A 177 -14.45 12.21 6.74
C PHE A 177 -14.95 11.19 7.77
N ARG A 178 -15.34 11.62 8.97
CA ARG A 178 -15.89 10.71 10.00
C ARG A 178 -17.19 10.05 9.56
N ALA A 179 -18.08 10.78 8.88
CA ALA A 179 -19.30 10.20 8.33
C ALA A 179 -19.00 9.17 7.23
N ALA A 180 -18.02 9.44 6.37
CA ALA A 180 -17.56 8.49 5.37
C ALA A 180 -16.99 7.22 6.01
N VAL A 181 -16.11 7.34 7.02
CA VAL A 181 -15.56 6.18 7.75
C VAL A 181 -16.66 5.34 8.39
N ALA A 182 -17.65 5.97 9.01
CA ALA A 182 -18.76 5.25 9.65
C ALA A 182 -19.55 4.40 8.63
N GLU A 183 -19.83 4.93 7.45
CA GLU A 183 -20.54 4.20 6.40
C GLU A 183 -19.65 3.13 5.76
N CYS A 184 -18.38 3.43 5.46
CA CYS A 184 -17.38 2.47 5.03
C CYS A 184 -17.33 1.26 6.00
N ARG A 185 -17.30 1.51 7.31
CA ARG A 185 -17.33 0.47 8.35
C ARG A 185 -18.65 -0.32 8.33
N ARG A 186 -19.79 0.37 8.27
CA ARG A 186 -21.13 -0.26 8.25
C ARG A 186 -21.28 -1.24 7.09
N ARG A 187 -20.78 -0.88 5.92
CA ARG A 187 -20.81 -1.71 4.70
C ARG A 187 -19.82 -2.87 4.75
N THR A 188 -18.71 -2.70 5.46
CA THR A 188 -17.65 -3.72 5.59
C THR A 188 -17.98 -4.78 6.64
N ALA A 189 -18.62 -4.39 7.75
CA ALA A 189 -18.87 -5.27 8.91
C ALA A 189 -19.61 -6.59 8.61
N PRO A 190 -20.54 -6.69 7.64
CA PRO A 190 -21.15 -7.97 7.28
C PRO A 190 -20.18 -8.97 6.63
N HIS A 191 -19.06 -8.49 6.08
CA HIS A 191 -18.13 -9.31 5.30
C HIS A 191 -16.88 -9.69 6.10
N LEU A 192 -16.43 -8.82 7.00
CA LEU A 192 -15.19 -8.96 7.76
C LEU A 192 -15.44 -8.98 9.27
N ASP A 193 -14.58 -9.70 10.00
CA ASP A 193 -14.61 -9.73 11.46
C ASP A 193 -13.83 -8.51 11.99
N LEU A 194 -14.56 -7.49 12.46
CA LEU A 194 -14.05 -6.22 12.97
C LEU A 194 -14.10 -6.16 14.50
N ALA A 195 -13.85 -7.27 15.18
CA ALA A 195 -13.78 -7.31 16.63
C ALA A 195 -12.46 -6.75 17.16
N GLU A 196 -12.52 -6.06 18.31
CA GLU A 196 -11.35 -5.59 19.07
C GLU A 196 -10.41 -4.66 18.27
N GLU A 197 -10.96 -3.88 17.34
CA GLU A 197 -10.24 -2.87 16.56
C GLU A 197 -10.44 -1.44 17.09
N SER A 198 -9.51 -0.56 16.75
CA SER A 198 -9.71 0.89 16.90
C SER A 198 -8.89 1.70 15.90
N VAL A 199 -9.46 2.79 15.40
CA VAL A 199 -8.79 3.72 14.49
C VAL A 199 -8.75 5.13 15.09
N ASP A 200 -7.55 5.65 15.33
CA ASP A 200 -7.31 7.04 15.73
C ASP A 200 -7.18 7.92 14.48
N ILE A 201 -8.18 8.76 14.21
CA ILE A 201 -8.18 9.64 13.04
C ILE A 201 -7.61 11.00 13.44
N ARG A 202 -6.50 11.39 12.81
CA ARG A 202 -5.78 12.65 13.03
C ARG A 202 -5.88 13.55 11.82
N PHE A 203 -6.17 14.83 12.05
CA PHE A 203 -6.19 15.85 10.99
C PHE A 203 -4.91 16.68 11.13
N VAL A 204 -4.01 16.58 10.16
CA VAL A 204 -2.63 17.07 10.26
C VAL A 204 -2.30 18.01 9.09
N PRO A 205 -1.43 19.02 9.27
CA PRO A 205 -1.01 19.91 8.19
C PRO A 205 0.12 19.27 7.35
N ASP A 206 -0.13 18.08 6.78
CA ASP A 206 0.81 17.39 5.89
C ASP A 206 0.63 17.87 4.43
N ASP A 207 1.72 18.28 3.79
CA ASP A 207 1.74 18.78 2.41
C ASP A 207 2.29 17.75 1.39
N LEU A 208 2.60 16.53 1.82
CA LEU A 208 3.12 15.45 0.99
C LEU A 208 2.03 14.40 0.70
N THR A 209 1.30 13.94 1.71
CA THR A 209 0.29 12.89 1.54
C THR A 209 -1.12 13.39 1.89
N PRO A 210 -2.14 13.12 1.06
CA PRO A 210 -3.51 13.53 1.36
C PRO A 210 -4.12 12.72 2.51
N ALA A 211 -3.71 11.45 2.63
CA ALA A 211 -4.11 10.53 3.68
C ALA A 211 -3.04 9.44 3.83
N GLN A 212 -2.91 8.88 5.03
CA GLN A 212 -2.04 7.74 5.30
C GLN A 212 -2.58 6.94 6.49
N ALA A 213 -2.60 5.61 6.37
CA ALA A 213 -2.80 4.68 7.46
C ALA A 213 -1.46 4.14 8.00
N GLU A 214 -1.35 4.09 9.33
CA GLU A 214 -0.28 3.42 10.06
C GLU A 214 -0.90 2.36 10.97
N TYR A 215 -0.53 1.09 10.78
CA TYR A 215 -0.96 0.01 11.67
C TYR A 215 0.00 -0.10 12.86
N VAL A 216 -0.49 0.21 14.06
CA VAL A 216 0.32 0.26 15.28
C VAL A 216 0.18 -0.99 16.15
N GLY A 217 -0.35 -2.08 15.59
CA GLY A 217 -0.47 -3.38 16.27
C GLY A 217 -1.68 -3.50 17.20
N GLY A 218 -2.01 -4.73 17.58
CA GLY A 218 -3.07 -5.00 18.57
C GLY A 218 -4.46 -4.54 18.15
N GLY A 219 -4.75 -4.60 16.84
CA GLY A 219 -6.02 -4.14 16.26
C GLY A 219 -6.12 -2.63 16.07
N LYS A 220 -5.02 -1.88 16.22
CA LYS A 220 -5.05 -0.41 16.22
C LYS A 220 -4.36 0.19 15.01
N SER A 221 -4.95 1.26 14.48
CA SER A 221 -4.31 2.11 13.47
C SER A 221 -4.43 3.59 13.81
N ILE A 222 -3.48 4.36 13.30
CA ILE A 222 -3.55 5.81 13.21
C ILE A 222 -3.79 6.15 11.75
N VAL A 223 -4.79 6.96 11.46
CA VAL A 223 -5.08 7.44 10.09
C VAL A 223 -4.96 8.95 10.09
N SER A 224 -3.97 9.44 9.37
CA SER A 224 -3.68 10.87 9.24
C SER A 224 -4.30 11.40 7.96
N ILE A 225 -5.02 12.52 8.04
CA ILE A 225 -5.66 13.20 6.91
C ILE A 225 -5.12 14.62 6.81
N SER A 226 -4.66 15.00 5.62
CA SER A 226 -4.17 16.35 5.37
C SER A 226 -5.29 17.39 5.48
N THR A 227 -5.01 18.49 6.17
CA THR A 227 -5.88 19.67 6.23
C THR A 227 -5.43 20.79 5.29
N VAL A 228 -4.30 20.62 4.60
CA VAL A 228 -3.67 21.66 3.77
C VAL A 228 -3.64 21.30 2.28
N ILE A 229 -3.76 20.01 1.92
CA ILE A 229 -3.93 19.59 0.53
C ILE A 229 -5.41 19.76 0.14
N PRO A 230 -5.73 20.48 -0.96
CA PRO A 230 -7.11 20.63 -1.40
C PRO A 230 -7.81 19.30 -1.67
N THR A 231 -9.01 19.16 -1.09
CA THR A 231 -9.81 17.93 -1.16
C THR A 231 -11.27 18.22 -1.52
N ASP A 232 -11.98 17.17 -1.86
CA ASP A 232 -13.39 17.20 -2.22
C ASP A 232 -14.14 16.04 -1.55
N VAL A 233 -15.48 16.09 -1.56
CA VAL A 233 -16.34 15.08 -0.94
C VAL A 233 -16.00 13.66 -1.43
N ASP A 234 -15.68 13.51 -2.72
CA ASP A 234 -15.39 12.21 -3.31
C ASP A 234 -14.04 11.65 -2.85
N ARG A 235 -13.02 12.49 -2.77
CA ARG A 235 -11.70 12.14 -2.22
C ARG A 235 -11.79 11.76 -0.74
N LEU A 236 -12.52 12.51 0.08
CA LEU A 236 -12.68 12.17 1.49
C LEU A 236 -13.34 10.80 1.67
N LEU A 237 -14.35 10.48 0.84
CA LEU A 237 -14.95 9.14 0.84
C LEU A 237 -13.95 8.07 0.38
N GLN A 238 -13.19 8.33 -0.69
CA GLN A 238 -12.16 7.41 -1.18
C GLN A 238 -11.17 7.09 -0.07
N HIS A 239 -10.56 8.10 0.56
CA HIS A 239 -9.57 7.94 1.60
C HIS A 239 -10.15 7.26 2.85
N ALA A 240 -11.40 7.59 3.24
CA ALA A 240 -12.04 6.93 4.36
C ALA A 240 -12.17 5.42 4.16
N CYS A 241 -12.46 4.98 2.93
CA CYS A 241 -12.57 3.56 2.65
C CYS A 241 -11.21 2.88 2.38
N HIS A 242 -10.33 3.55 1.65
CA HIS A 242 -9.00 3.06 1.27
C HIS A 242 -8.08 2.92 2.49
N GLU A 243 -8.01 3.94 3.35
CA GLU A 243 -7.16 3.90 4.54
C GLU A 243 -7.77 3.03 5.66
N VAL A 244 -9.10 2.96 5.74
CA VAL A 244 -9.80 2.36 6.88
C VAL A 244 -10.55 1.08 6.52
N TYR A 245 -11.76 1.19 5.95
CA TYR A 245 -12.65 0.05 5.71
C TYR A 245 -13.19 0.04 4.28
N PRO A 246 -13.11 -1.06 3.53
CA PRO A 246 -12.46 -2.33 3.86
C PRO A 246 -10.94 -2.33 3.57
N GLY A 247 -10.29 -1.16 3.45
CA GLY A 247 -8.91 -1.07 2.99
C GLY A 247 -7.84 -1.34 4.04
N HIS A 248 -6.81 -0.48 4.13
CA HIS A 248 -5.55 -0.78 4.82
C HIS A 248 -5.73 -1.23 6.27
N HIS A 249 -6.50 -0.50 7.09
CA HIS A 249 -6.74 -0.90 8.48
C HIS A 249 -7.37 -2.30 8.57
N ALA A 250 -8.43 -2.57 7.81
CA ALA A 250 -9.09 -3.88 7.83
C ALA A 250 -8.18 -5.02 7.33
N HIS A 251 -7.35 -4.75 6.32
CA HIS A 251 -6.36 -5.71 5.83
C HIS A 251 -5.30 -6.01 6.88
N MET A 252 -4.69 -4.98 7.48
CA MET A 252 -3.64 -5.16 8.49
C MET A 252 -4.18 -5.82 9.76
N LEU A 253 -5.41 -5.50 10.16
CA LEU A 253 -6.12 -6.19 11.24
C LEU A 253 -6.24 -7.70 10.96
N ALA A 254 -6.60 -8.05 9.71
CA ALA A 254 -6.73 -9.44 9.29
C ALA A 254 -5.38 -10.18 9.27
N LEU A 255 -4.31 -9.57 8.74
CA LEU A 255 -2.97 -10.18 8.75
C LEU A 255 -2.42 -10.34 10.18
N ASP A 256 -2.58 -9.32 11.03
CA ASP A 256 -2.18 -9.36 12.44
C ASP A 256 -2.89 -10.47 13.20
N ARG A 257 -4.20 -10.65 12.96
CA ARG A 257 -4.96 -11.75 13.59
C ARG A 257 -4.55 -13.11 13.03
N GLU A 258 -4.66 -13.30 11.72
CA GLU A 258 -4.58 -14.62 11.09
C GLU A 258 -3.15 -15.14 10.99
N LEU A 259 -2.21 -14.28 10.63
CA LEU A 259 -0.82 -14.68 10.36
C LEU A 259 0.08 -14.46 11.57
N TYR A 260 0.01 -13.28 12.19
CA TYR A 260 0.88 -13.00 13.34
C TYR A 260 0.40 -13.69 14.62
N ARG A 261 -0.81 -13.40 15.10
CA ARG A 261 -1.29 -13.92 16.40
C ARG A 261 -1.67 -15.40 16.36
N LEU A 262 -2.48 -15.84 15.40
CA LEU A 262 -3.00 -17.21 15.36
C LEU A 262 -1.96 -18.22 14.86
N ARG A 263 -1.12 -17.84 13.89
CA ARG A 263 -0.10 -18.73 13.30
C ARG A 263 1.30 -18.52 13.84
N GLY A 264 1.55 -17.42 14.56
CA GLY A 264 2.86 -17.12 15.12
C GLY A 264 3.90 -16.73 14.06
N TRP A 265 3.50 -16.19 12.91
CA TRP A 265 4.42 -15.84 11.82
C TRP A 265 5.02 -14.44 12.07
N PRO A 266 6.27 -14.35 12.54
CA PRO A 266 6.83 -13.09 13.00
C PRO A 266 7.00 -12.07 11.87
N GLU A 267 7.16 -12.47 10.63
CA GLU A 267 7.30 -11.54 9.52
C GLU A 267 6.05 -10.66 9.26
N TYR A 268 4.90 -10.97 9.86
CA TYR A 268 3.65 -10.18 9.76
C TYR A 268 3.35 -9.29 10.96
N GLY A 269 4.24 -9.21 11.94
CA GLY A 269 4.04 -8.35 13.12
C GLY A 269 4.72 -6.98 13.04
N ALA A 270 5.21 -6.58 11.87
CA ALA A 270 5.72 -5.25 11.58
C ALA A 270 5.53 -4.94 10.08
N ALA A 271 5.06 -3.75 9.75
CA ALA A 271 4.98 -3.28 8.37
C ALA A 271 6.28 -2.56 7.99
N MET A 272 6.84 -2.87 6.82
CA MET A 272 8.06 -2.25 6.31
C MET A 272 7.73 -1.43 5.05
N ALA A 273 8.40 -0.29 4.87
CA ALA A 273 8.10 0.66 3.79
C ALA A 273 8.27 0.08 2.36
N ALA A 274 9.10 -0.96 2.18
CA ALA A 274 9.29 -1.66 0.91
C ALA A 274 8.96 -3.15 1.06
N ASP A 275 7.75 -3.46 1.53
CA ASP A 275 7.26 -4.83 1.64
C ASP A 275 6.65 -5.31 0.31
N PRO A 276 7.07 -6.47 -0.23
CA PRO A 276 6.47 -7.08 -1.43
C PRO A 276 4.97 -7.36 -1.37
N VAL A 277 4.32 -7.29 -0.21
CA VAL A 277 2.84 -7.38 -0.13
C VAL A 277 2.13 -6.06 -0.48
N ILE A 278 2.85 -4.94 -0.61
CA ILE A 278 2.28 -3.62 -0.93
C ILE A 278 1.36 -3.65 -2.18
N PRO A 279 1.72 -4.25 -3.33
CA PRO A 279 0.81 -4.35 -4.47
C PRO A 279 -0.54 -4.98 -4.11
N ALA A 280 -0.52 -6.06 -3.33
CA ALA A 280 -1.73 -6.76 -2.90
C ALA A 280 -2.53 -5.94 -1.87
N ALA A 281 -1.84 -5.26 -0.94
CA ALA A 281 -2.48 -4.39 0.05
C ALA A 281 -3.18 -3.19 -0.61
N GLU A 282 -2.54 -2.54 -1.58
CA GLU A 282 -3.07 -1.45 -2.39
C GLU A 282 -4.24 -1.92 -3.26
N ALA A 283 -4.11 -3.10 -3.87
CA ALA A 283 -5.18 -3.74 -4.63
C ALA A 283 -6.43 -3.96 -3.76
N ILE A 284 -6.25 -4.49 -2.55
CA ILE A 284 -7.33 -4.72 -1.58
C ILE A 284 -7.98 -3.39 -1.20
N ALA A 285 -7.17 -2.37 -0.90
CA ALA A 285 -7.66 -1.06 -0.47
C ALA A 285 -8.45 -0.35 -1.56
N GLU A 286 -7.91 -0.26 -2.78
CA GLU A 286 -8.57 0.45 -3.88
C GLU A 286 -9.81 -0.30 -4.39
N TYR A 287 -9.73 -1.63 -4.56
CA TYR A 287 -10.87 -2.44 -5.01
C TYR A 287 -11.99 -2.47 -3.96
N GLY A 288 -11.60 -2.51 -2.69
CA GLY A 288 -12.51 -2.46 -1.56
C GLY A 288 -13.43 -1.23 -1.55
N VAL A 289 -12.95 -0.08 -2.02
CA VAL A 289 -13.75 1.14 -2.14
C VAL A 289 -14.92 0.93 -3.11
N GLY A 290 -14.67 0.35 -4.28
CA GLY A 290 -15.70 0.07 -5.29
C GLY A 290 -16.72 -0.97 -4.83
N LEU A 291 -16.29 -1.99 -4.06
CA LEU A 291 -17.20 -2.98 -3.49
C LEU A 291 -18.11 -2.40 -2.40
N ALA A 292 -17.55 -1.55 -1.53
CA ALA A 292 -18.32 -0.85 -0.51
C ALA A 292 -19.27 0.17 -1.15
N PHE A 293 -18.82 0.90 -2.17
CA PHE A 293 -19.57 1.97 -2.80
C PHE A 293 -19.64 1.81 -4.33
N PRO A 294 -20.55 0.95 -4.83
CA PRO A 294 -20.92 0.99 -6.24
C PRO A 294 -21.37 2.39 -6.64
N VAL A 295 -21.14 2.77 -7.91
CA VAL A 295 -21.28 4.16 -8.40
C VAL A 295 -22.59 4.82 -7.96
N ASP A 296 -23.73 4.13 -8.12
CA ASP A 296 -25.04 4.70 -7.80
C ASP A 296 -25.25 4.89 -6.29
N GLU A 297 -24.81 3.92 -5.49
CA GLU A 297 -24.85 3.99 -4.03
C GLU A 297 -23.88 5.06 -3.49
N ARG A 298 -22.72 5.23 -4.14
CA ARG A 298 -21.73 6.27 -3.86
C ARG A 298 -22.33 7.66 -4.06
N ILE A 299 -22.95 7.89 -5.21
CA ILE A 299 -23.58 9.18 -5.54
C ILE A 299 -24.72 9.49 -4.58
N ALA A 300 -25.59 8.52 -4.29
CA ALA A 300 -26.68 8.71 -3.35
C ALA A 300 -26.17 9.10 -1.95
N PHE A 301 -25.18 8.36 -1.42
CA PHE A 301 -24.60 8.67 -0.11
C PHE A 301 -23.90 10.03 -0.08
N GLN A 302 -23.14 10.36 -1.13
CA GLN A 302 -22.52 11.67 -1.24
C GLN A 302 -23.56 12.79 -1.26
N ARG A 303 -24.58 12.69 -2.11
CA ARG A 303 -25.65 13.71 -2.22
C ARG A 303 -26.42 13.88 -0.93
N ASP A 304 -26.83 12.78 -0.30
CA ASP A 304 -27.80 12.79 0.79
C ASP A 304 -27.14 13.01 2.15
N VAL A 305 -25.85 12.71 2.30
CA VAL A 305 -25.13 12.79 3.58
C VAL A 305 -23.90 13.68 3.49
N LEU A 306 -22.94 13.38 2.61
CA LEU A 306 -21.64 14.04 2.67
C LEU A 306 -21.66 15.48 2.14
N TYR A 307 -22.43 15.76 1.08
CA TYR A 307 -22.61 17.11 0.55
C TYR A 307 -23.25 18.05 1.59
N PRO A 308 -24.36 17.68 2.25
CA PRO A 308 -24.91 18.47 3.36
C PRO A 308 -23.92 18.73 4.49
N LEU A 309 -23.12 17.74 4.90
CA LEU A 309 -22.06 17.92 5.89
C LEU A 309 -20.95 18.85 5.41
N ALA A 310 -20.63 18.80 4.12
CA ALA A 310 -19.76 19.76 3.45
C ALA A 310 -20.44 21.11 3.20
N GLY A 311 -21.73 21.28 3.56
CA GLY A 311 -22.60 22.43 3.29
C GLY A 311 -22.67 22.82 1.81
N LEU A 312 -22.75 21.79 0.97
CA LEU A 312 -22.89 21.83 -0.48
C LEU A 312 -24.24 21.21 -0.89
N THR A 313 -24.58 21.34 -2.17
CA THR A 313 -25.70 20.63 -2.78
C THR A 313 -25.25 20.07 -4.12
N MET A 314 -25.39 18.76 -4.33
CA MET A 314 -25.00 18.13 -5.59
C MET A 314 -26.01 18.53 -6.68
N ARG A 315 -25.51 18.99 -7.83
CA ARG A 315 -26.33 19.37 -9.00
C ARG A 315 -25.90 18.67 -10.29
N ASN A 316 -24.94 17.78 -10.17
CA ASN A 316 -24.14 17.23 -11.26
C ASN A 316 -24.02 15.70 -11.14
N GLU A 317 -25.10 15.04 -10.69
CA GLU A 317 -25.14 13.59 -10.47
C GLU A 317 -24.69 12.78 -11.70
N GLU A 318 -25.17 13.14 -12.90
CA GLU A 318 -24.82 12.44 -14.14
C GLU A 318 -23.34 12.57 -14.49
N GLN A 319 -22.76 13.75 -14.25
CA GLN A 319 -21.34 14.03 -14.51
C GLN A 319 -20.45 13.28 -13.51
N TRP A 320 -20.85 13.23 -12.23
CA TRP A 320 -20.20 12.37 -11.24
C TRP A 320 -20.31 10.89 -11.60
N ARG A 321 -21.47 10.45 -12.09
CA ARG A 321 -21.66 9.06 -12.55
C ARG A 321 -20.73 8.71 -13.69
N ALA A 322 -20.63 9.57 -14.69
CA ALA A 322 -19.71 9.39 -15.82
C ALA A 322 -18.26 9.31 -15.34
N TYR A 323 -17.82 10.28 -14.52
CA TYR A 323 -16.46 10.32 -13.98
C TYR A 323 -16.12 9.09 -13.13
N LEU A 324 -16.98 8.71 -12.17
CA LEU A 324 -16.76 7.59 -11.27
C LEU A 324 -16.77 6.23 -12.00
N SER A 325 -17.55 6.11 -13.07
CA SER A 325 -17.58 4.89 -13.89
C SER A 325 -16.33 4.73 -14.75
N ALA A 326 -15.76 5.83 -15.25
CA ALA A 326 -14.60 5.80 -16.14
C ALA A 326 -13.26 5.83 -15.38
N ARG A 327 -13.22 6.41 -14.17
CA ARG A 327 -11.98 6.55 -13.37
C ARG A 327 -11.20 5.22 -13.21
N PRO A 328 -11.82 4.07 -12.89
CA PRO A 328 -11.12 2.79 -12.72
C PRO A 328 -10.32 2.37 -13.96
N GLU A 329 -10.80 2.72 -15.16
CA GLU A 329 -10.17 2.36 -16.43
C GLU A 329 -8.85 3.08 -16.70
N VAL A 330 -8.61 4.20 -16.03
CA VAL A 330 -7.43 5.05 -16.26
C VAL A 330 -6.48 5.10 -15.06
N LEU A 331 -6.78 4.39 -13.96
CA LEU A 331 -5.92 4.37 -12.78
C LEU A 331 -4.50 3.93 -13.15
N GLY A 332 -4.36 2.91 -13.98
CA GLY A 332 -3.05 2.39 -14.42
C GLY A 332 -2.02 3.34 -15.04
N ALA A 333 -2.45 4.53 -15.47
CA ALA A 333 -1.58 5.45 -16.18
C ALA A 333 -0.45 6.01 -15.31
N THR A 334 -0.59 6.02 -13.98
CA THR A 334 0.45 6.56 -13.08
C THR A 334 1.72 5.73 -13.18
N ALA A 335 1.63 4.40 -13.27
CA ALA A 335 2.78 3.51 -13.38
C ALA A 335 3.68 3.86 -14.56
N THR A 336 3.08 4.15 -15.72
CA THR A 336 3.82 4.48 -16.94
C THR A 336 4.48 5.86 -16.83
N VAL A 337 3.75 6.86 -16.33
CA VAL A 337 4.32 8.19 -16.09
C VAL A 337 5.43 8.14 -15.03
N ALA A 338 5.24 7.37 -13.96
CA ALA A 338 6.23 7.21 -12.89
C ALA A 338 7.50 6.53 -13.40
N ARG A 339 7.39 5.49 -14.22
CA ARG A 339 8.55 4.87 -14.88
C ARG A 339 9.34 5.87 -15.69
N ASP A 340 8.66 6.63 -16.56
CA ASP A 340 9.33 7.57 -17.45
C ASP A 340 9.96 8.73 -16.67
N PHE A 341 9.31 9.19 -15.60
CA PHE A 341 9.83 10.26 -14.75
C PHE A 341 11.03 9.79 -13.90
N LEU A 342 10.94 8.63 -13.26
CA LEU A 342 12.01 8.06 -12.43
C LEU A 342 13.25 7.66 -13.24
N SER A 343 13.07 7.27 -14.51
CA SER A 343 14.18 6.98 -15.43
C SER A 343 14.81 8.24 -16.06
N GLY A 344 14.21 9.41 -15.86
CA GLY A 344 14.64 10.67 -16.48
C GLY A 344 14.30 10.78 -17.97
N ALA A 345 13.44 9.90 -18.51
CA ALA A 345 12.97 9.96 -19.89
C ALA A 345 12.04 11.15 -20.13
N ILE A 346 11.34 11.61 -19.08
CA ILE A 346 10.53 12.83 -19.07
C ILE A 346 10.90 13.72 -17.88
N ASP A 347 10.70 15.02 -18.02
CA ASP A 347 10.83 15.97 -16.91
C ASP A 347 9.53 16.07 -16.08
N GLU A 348 9.61 16.80 -14.96
CA GLU A 348 8.49 16.97 -14.03
C GLU A 348 7.27 17.64 -14.71
N GLU A 349 7.48 18.63 -15.57
CA GLU A 349 6.38 19.34 -16.23
C GLU A 349 5.67 18.46 -17.27
N THR A 350 6.42 17.60 -17.96
CA THR A 350 5.87 16.58 -18.85
C THR A 350 5.09 15.55 -18.04
N ALA A 351 5.63 15.08 -16.91
CA ALA A 351 4.92 14.17 -16.01
C ALA A 351 3.60 14.77 -15.51
N VAL A 352 3.59 16.04 -15.07
CA VAL A 352 2.38 16.78 -14.68
C VAL A 352 1.37 16.84 -15.82
N THR A 353 1.81 17.15 -17.03
CA THR A 353 0.94 17.20 -18.22
C THR A 353 0.30 15.84 -18.52
N LEU A 354 1.08 14.76 -18.44
CA LEU A 354 0.59 13.41 -18.68
C LEU A 354 -0.37 12.94 -17.58
N LEU A 355 -0.09 13.26 -16.32
CA LEU A 355 -0.99 12.99 -15.18
C LEU A 355 -2.31 13.76 -15.29
N MET A 356 -2.27 15.02 -15.73
CA MET A 356 -3.51 15.77 -16.01
C MET A 356 -4.37 15.07 -17.05
N ARG A 357 -3.77 14.64 -18.17
CA ARG A 357 -4.49 13.96 -19.26
C ARG A 357 -4.97 12.56 -18.87
N TYR A 358 -4.05 11.69 -18.47
CA TYR A 358 -4.31 10.25 -18.33
C TYR A 358 -4.83 9.87 -16.94
N ARG A 359 -4.54 10.66 -15.90
CA ARG A 359 -5.12 10.45 -14.55
C ARG A 359 -6.27 11.41 -14.24
N LEU A 360 -6.68 12.25 -15.22
CA LEU A 360 -7.80 13.20 -15.09
C LEU A 360 -7.63 14.16 -13.91
N GLN A 361 -6.38 14.51 -13.61
CA GLN A 361 -6.03 15.34 -12.45
C GLN A 361 -6.05 16.83 -12.81
N SER A 362 -6.36 17.67 -11.81
CA SER A 362 -6.01 19.09 -11.91
C SER A 362 -4.49 19.25 -11.91
N ARG A 363 -3.99 20.40 -12.40
CA ARG A 363 -2.55 20.69 -12.40
C ARG A 363 -1.92 20.59 -11.01
N GLU A 364 -2.63 21.09 -9.99
CA GLU A 364 -2.18 21.02 -8.60
C GLU A 364 -2.09 19.57 -8.09
N ALA A 365 -3.11 18.75 -8.35
CA ALA A 365 -3.09 17.34 -7.99
C ALA A 365 -2.02 16.53 -8.76
N ALA A 366 -1.76 16.89 -10.02
CA ALA A 366 -0.71 16.30 -10.83
C ALA A 366 0.69 16.65 -10.31
N ARG A 367 0.92 17.90 -9.90
CA ARG A 367 2.17 18.29 -9.20
C ARG A 367 2.34 17.55 -7.88
N GLN A 368 1.28 17.43 -7.10
CA GLN A 368 1.33 16.64 -5.86
C GLN A 368 1.69 15.18 -6.14
N THR A 369 1.09 14.58 -7.17
CA THR A 369 1.39 13.21 -7.58
C THR A 369 2.84 13.08 -8.06
N ALA A 370 3.38 14.04 -8.82
CA ALA A 370 4.79 14.06 -9.22
C ALA A 370 5.74 14.17 -8.01
N LYS A 371 5.42 15.01 -7.01
CA LYS A 371 6.14 15.09 -5.72
C LYS A 371 6.13 13.72 -5.01
N MET A 372 4.98 13.04 -4.99
CA MET A 372 4.86 11.69 -4.43
C MET A 372 5.66 10.65 -5.20
N ILE A 373 5.67 10.68 -6.54
CA ILE A 373 6.51 9.78 -7.35
C ILE A 373 7.99 9.99 -7.00
N GLY A 374 8.44 11.24 -6.88
CA GLY A 374 9.81 11.54 -6.47
C GLY A 374 10.15 11.08 -5.04
N ALA A 375 9.20 11.18 -4.11
CA ALA A 375 9.40 10.81 -2.70
C ALA A 375 9.32 9.29 -2.44
N PHE A 376 8.41 8.58 -3.12
CA PHE A 376 8.11 7.17 -2.85
C PHE A 376 8.62 6.22 -3.94
N GLY A 377 9.12 6.75 -5.06
CA GLY A 377 9.72 5.97 -6.14
C GLY A 377 8.74 4.95 -6.74
N SER A 378 9.18 3.70 -6.83
CA SER A 378 8.45 2.59 -7.44
C SER A 378 7.21 2.14 -6.64
N TYR A 379 6.94 2.70 -5.46
CA TYR A 379 5.71 2.44 -4.70
C TYR A 379 4.44 2.68 -5.53
N LEU A 380 4.34 3.85 -6.18
CA LEU A 380 3.14 4.20 -6.95
C LEU A 380 2.98 3.30 -8.20
N ILE A 381 4.08 2.74 -8.71
CA ILE A 381 4.03 1.71 -9.75
C ILE A 381 3.40 0.43 -9.19
N ALA A 382 3.87 -0.04 -8.03
CA ALA A 382 3.32 -1.21 -7.34
C ALA A 382 1.81 -1.09 -7.04
N SER A 383 1.34 0.09 -6.63
CA SER A 383 -0.09 0.34 -6.36
C SER A 383 -0.94 0.14 -7.62
N ASP A 384 -0.53 0.73 -8.76
CA ASP A 384 -1.27 0.63 -10.03
C ASP A 384 -1.29 -0.81 -10.57
N PHE A 385 -0.19 -1.55 -10.45
CA PHE A 385 -0.15 -2.98 -10.82
C PHE A 385 -1.02 -3.84 -9.91
N GLY A 386 -1.08 -3.52 -8.62
CA GLY A 386 -2.04 -4.08 -7.67
C GLY A 386 -3.48 -3.93 -8.17
N TRP A 387 -3.86 -2.69 -8.50
CA TRP A 387 -5.18 -2.37 -9.07
C TRP A 387 -5.49 -3.21 -10.32
N PHE A 388 -4.58 -3.28 -11.30
CA PHE A 388 -4.80 -4.09 -12.51
C PHE A 388 -5.06 -5.56 -12.21
N ALA A 389 -4.26 -6.15 -11.32
CA ALA A 389 -4.35 -7.57 -11.01
C ALA A 389 -5.70 -7.90 -10.37
N VAL A 390 -6.13 -7.11 -9.38
CA VAL A 390 -7.40 -7.37 -8.69
C VAL A 390 -8.61 -7.05 -9.55
N ASP A 391 -8.60 -5.95 -10.31
CA ASP A 391 -9.70 -5.60 -11.20
C ASP A 391 -9.90 -6.71 -12.25
N ARG A 392 -8.83 -7.12 -12.93
CA ARG A 392 -8.89 -8.22 -13.89
C ARG A 392 -9.37 -9.53 -13.26
N ALA A 393 -8.98 -9.82 -12.03
CA ALA A 393 -9.35 -11.06 -11.36
C ALA A 393 -10.80 -11.07 -10.87
N LEU A 394 -11.36 -9.91 -10.48
CA LEU A 394 -12.62 -9.84 -9.74
C LEU A 394 -13.77 -9.14 -10.49
N ARG A 395 -13.53 -8.21 -11.43
CA ARG A 395 -14.58 -7.32 -11.98
C ARG A 395 -15.78 -8.03 -12.61
N ASP A 396 -15.56 -9.18 -13.25
CA ASP A 396 -16.59 -9.92 -13.99
C ASP A 396 -17.31 -10.97 -13.09
N LYS A 397 -16.94 -11.04 -11.81
CA LYS A 397 -17.53 -11.97 -10.83
C LYS A 397 -18.75 -11.37 -10.13
N PRO A 398 -19.71 -12.18 -9.65
CA PRO A 398 -20.80 -11.71 -8.80
C PRO A 398 -20.28 -11.01 -7.54
N ARG A 399 -21.00 -9.98 -7.07
CA ARG A 399 -20.60 -9.15 -5.91
C ARG A 399 -20.28 -9.96 -4.65
N GLU A 400 -21.04 -11.02 -4.38
CA GLU A 400 -20.79 -11.91 -3.24
C GLU A 400 -19.46 -12.66 -3.38
N GLU A 401 -19.12 -13.09 -4.60
CA GLU A 401 -17.84 -13.74 -4.89
C GLU A 401 -16.68 -12.74 -4.80
N GLN A 402 -16.86 -11.51 -5.26
CA GLN A 402 -15.88 -10.43 -5.10
C GLN A 402 -15.55 -10.18 -3.63
N TRP A 403 -16.56 -10.07 -2.76
CA TRP A 403 -16.36 -9.95 -1.31
C TRP A 403 -15.65 -11.16 -0.70
N ARG A 404 -16.02 -12.38 -1.13
CA ARG A 404 -15.38 -13.61 -0.67
C ARG A 404 -13.89 -13.64 -1.02
N LEU A 405 -13.53 -13.25 -2.24
CA LEU A 405 -12.15 -13.22 -2.72
C LEU A 405 -11.33 -12.10 -2.08
N LEU A 406 -11.92 -10.91 -1.91
CA LEU A 406 -11.27 -9.81 -1.19
C LEU A 406 -10.95 -10.22 0.27
N LYS A 407 -11.90 -10.88 0.95
CA LYS A 407 -11.71 -11.42 2.30
C LYS A 407 -10.61 -12.49 2.35
N GLN A 408 -10.49 -13.30 1.31
CA GLN A 408 -9.42 -14.29 1.20
C GLN A 408 -8.06 -13.58 1.10
N LEU A 409 -7.91 -12.64 0.16
CA LEU A 409 -6.68 -11.86 -0.02
C LEU A 409 -6.26 -11.13 1.26
N GLN A 410 -7.22 -10.60 2.02
CA GLN A 410 -6.93 -9.90 3.28
C GLN A 410 -6.26 -10.76 4.36
N ARG A 411 -6.39 -12.08 4.28
CA ARG A 411 -5.97 -13.04 5.33
C ARG A 411 -4.79 -13.90 4.89
N GLU A 412 -4.34 -13.76 3.65
CA GLU A 412 -3.27 -14.55 3.06
C GLU A 412 -2.00 -13.70 2.91
N PRO A 413 -0.81 -14.32 2.95
CA PRO A 413 0.48 -13.67 2.69
C PRO A 413 0.68 -13.33 1.20
N ALA A 414 -0.37 -12.83 0.54
CA ALA A 414 -0.47 -12.75 -0.91
C ALA A 414 0.54 -11.78 -1.53
N LEU A 415 1.23 -12.25 -2.56
CA LEU A 415 1.97 -11.43 -3.50
C LEU A 415 1.08 -11.09 -4.70
N LEU A 416 1.56 -10.18 -5.57
CA LEU A 416 0.81 -9.80 -6.77
C LEU A 416 0.46 -11.00 -7.67
N GLU A 417 1.37 -11.97 -7.80
CA GLU A 417 1.14 -13.21 -8.55
C GLU A 417 -0.04 -14.04 -8.02
N ASP A 418 -0.28 -14.03 -6.71
CA ASP A 418 -1.39 -14.74 -6.10
C ASP A 418 -2.72 -14.05 -6.43
N VAL A 419 -2.73 -12.72 -6.50
CA VAL A 419 -3.89 -11.93 -6.97
C VAL A 419 -4.20 -12.26 -8.43
N VAL A 420 -3.18 -12.30 -9.29
CA VAL A 420 -3.34 -12.65 -10.72
C VAL A 420 -3.90 -14.07 -10.87
N ALA A 421 -3.44 -15.02 -10.05
CA ALA A 421 -3.89 -16.41 -10.09
C ALA A 421 -5.38 -16.57 -9.72
N LEU A 422 -5.96 -15.68 -8.91
CA LEU A 422 -7.41 -15.73 -8.60
C LEU A 422 -8.29 -15.54 -9.84
N GLY A 423 -7.82 -14.79 -10.84
CA GLY A 423 -8.54 -14.54 -12.08
C GLY A 423 -8.46 -15.68 -13.09
N ALA A 424 -7.46 -16.56 -12.98
CA ALA A 424 -7.24 -17.66 -13.92
C ALA A 424 -8.20 -18.85 -13.73
N GLY A 425 -8.98 -18.85 -12.63
CA GLY A 425 -9.70 -20.02 -12.17
C GLY A 425 -8.72 -21.05 -11.59
N THR A 426 -9.06 -21.69 -10.46
CA THR A 426 -8.40 -22.93 -10.09
C THR A 426 -8.65 -23.94 -11.22
N PRO A 427 -7.63 -24.61 -11.78
CA PRO A 427 -7.88 -25.88 -12.42
C PRO A 427 -8.43 -26.79 -11.31
N ASP A 428 -9.71 -27.14 -11.41
CA ASP A 428 -10.32 -28.18 -10.59
C ASP A 428 -9.61 -29.53 -10.75
#